data_AF-A0A0G0G0Z2-F1
#
_entry.id   AF-A0A0G0G0Z2-F1
#
_cell.length_a   1.000
_cell.length_b   1.000
_cell.length_c   1.000
_cell.angle_alpha   90.00
_cell.angle_beta   90.00
_cell.angle_gamma   90.00
#
_symmetry.space_group_name_H-M   'P 1'
#
loop_
_entity.id
_entity.type
_entity.pdbx_description
1 polymer ?
#
loop_
_entity_poly.entity_id
_entity_poly.type
_entity_poly.pdbx_seq_one_letter_code
_entity_poly.pdbx_strand_id
1 'polypeptide(L)' 'MKKSAILGLNSRTQQYAYKYNTKKGKNTANSKALSYKILTSSGIPTPSLYAKFRNQEKLNEFNWSTLPSSFAVKPSRGL' A
#
# COMPACT_ATOMS: atom_id res chain seq x y z
N MET A 1 -10.24 6.22 29.00
CA MET A 1 -10.06 5.04 28.11
C MET A 1 -9.40 3.94 28.92
N LYS A 2 -9.94 2.71 28.97
CA LYS A 2 -9.27 1.61 29.71
C LYS A 2 -7.98 1.23 28.98
N LYS A 3 -6.86 1.05 29.71
CA LYS A 3 -5.56 0.68 29.11
C LYS A 3 -5.65 -0.61 28.28
N SER A 4 -6.51 -1.55 28.68
CA SER A 4 -6.81 -2.78 27.93
C SER A 4 -7.44 -2.57 26.55
N ALA A 5 -7.99 -1.38 26.27
CA ALA A 5 -8.53 -1.05 24.95
C ALA A 5 -7.44 -0.61 23.96
N ILE A 6 -6.23 -0.29 24.44
CA ILE A 6 -5.11 0.07 23.57
C ILE A 6 -4.46 -1.24 23.08
N LEU A 7 -4.73 -1.59 21.83
CA LEU A 7 -4.12 -2.75 21.19
C LEU A 7 -2.68 -2.43 20.81
N GLY A 8 -1.73 -3.20 21.36
CA GLY A 8 -0.34 -3.20 20.88
C GLY A 8 -0.25 -3.65 19.42
N LEU A 9 0.89 -3.33 18.77
CA LEU A 9 1.16 -3.58 17.35
C LEU A 9 0.79 -5.00 16.90
N ASN A 10 1.11 -6.00 17.71
CA ASN A 10 0.82 -7.40 17.41
C ASN A 10 -0.63 -7.81 17.73
N SER A 11 -1.24 -7.21 18.75
CA SER A 11 -2.62 -7.53 19.14
C SER A 11 -3.62 -7.12 18.04
N ARG A 12 -3.40 -5.97 17.39
CA ARG A 12 -4.21 -5.56 16.23
C ARG A 12 -4.17 -6.61 15.10
N THR A 13 -2.98 -7.07 14.75
CA THR A 13 -2.81 -8.06 13.68
C THR A 13 -3.45 -9.39 14.05
N GLN A 14 -3.24 -9.88 15.27
CA GLN A 14 -3.80 -11.16 15.72
C GLN A 14 -5.32 -11.12 15.84
N GLN A 15 -5.88 -10.09 16.48
CA GLN A 15 -7.30 -10.03 16.77
C GLN A 15 -8.16 -9.65 15.55
N TYR A 16 -7.60 -8.92 14.59
CA TYR A 16 -8.36 -8.43 13.44
C TYR A 16 -7.83 -8.97 12.12
N ALA A 17 -6.57 -8.70 11.79
CA ALA A 17 -6.04 -9.03 10.47
C ALA A 17 -6.05 -10.56 10.22
N TYR A 18 -5.59 -11.35 11.19
CA TYR A 18 -5.54 -12.82 11.06
C TYR A 18 -6.90 -13.49 11.18
N LYS A 19 -7.76 -13.01 12.09
CA LYS A 19 -9.06 -13.60 12.36
C LYS A 19 -10.07 -13.38 11.22
N TYR A 20 -10.11 -12.18 10.63
CA TYR A 20 -11.19 -11.80 9.72
C TYR A 20 -10.79 -11.75 8.24
N ASN A 21 -9.49 -11.81 7.89
CA ASN A 21 -9.07 -11.71 6.50
C ASN A 21 -8.53 -13.02 5.94
N THR A 22 -9.02 -13.39 4.76
CA THR A 22 -8.47 -14.50 3.98
C THR A 22 -7.00 -14.25 3.61
N LYS A 23 -6.25 -15.32 3.32
CA LYS A 23 -4.87 -15.22 2.83
C LYS A 23 -4.76 -14.32 1.60
N LYS A 24 -5.71 -14.46 0.66
CA LYS A 24 -5.80 -13.61 -0.55
C LYS A 24 -6.02 -12.14 -0.19
N GLY A 25 -6.96 -11.84 0.70
CA GLY A 25 -7.24 -10.47 1.15
C GLY A 25 -6.01 -9.81 1.78
N LYS A 26 -5.31 -10.54 2.67
CA LYS A 26 -4.06 -10.07 3.28
C LYS A 26 -2.97 -9.80 2.23
N ASN A 27 -2.78 -10.71 1.28
CA ASN A 27 -1.80 -10.54 0.20
C ASN A 27 -2.09 -9.33 -0.69
N THR A 28 -3.38 -9.08 -0.99
CA THR A 28 -3.83 -7.87 -1.68
C THR A 28 -3.43 -6.62 -0.90
N ALA A 29 -3.80 -6.56 0.38
CA ALA A 29 -3.53 -5.40 1.24
C ALA A 29 -2.03 -5.14 1.47
N ASN A 30 -1.21 -6.19 1.49
CA ASN A 30 0.25 -6.10 1.68
C ASN A 30 1.00 -5.54 0.46
N SER A 31 0.37 -5.48 -0.72
CA SER A 31 0.96 -4.90 -1.92
C SER A 31 0.21 -3.63 -2.34
N LYS A 32 0.88 -2.49 -2.23
CA LYS A 32 0.32 -1.18 -2.65
C LYS A 32 -0.07 -1.21 -4.13
N ALA A 33 0.73 -1.84 -4.99
CA ALA A 33 0.43 -1.96 -6.42
C ALA A 33 -0.80 -2.83 -6.71
N LEU A 34 -0.99 -3.94 -5.97
CA LEU A 34 -2.14 -4.81 -6.13
C LEU A 34 -3.41 -4.18 -5.54
N SER A 35 -3.29 -3.56 -4.36
CA SER A 35 -4.35 -2.78 -3.75
C SER A 35 -4.83 -1.67 -4.67
N TYR A 36 -3.90 -0.86 -5.21
CA TYR A 36 -4.22 0.18 -6.19
C TYR A 36 -5.03 -0.38 -7.36
N LYS A 37 -4.53 -1.45 -8.01
CA LYS A 37 -5.21 -2.08 -9.15
C LYS A 37 -6.65 -2.47 -8.83
N ILE A 38 -6.86 -3.14 -7.69
CA ILE A 38 -8.18 -3.64 -7.28
C ILE A 38 -9.11 -2.46 -6.97
N LEU A 39 -8.68 -1.51 -6.16
CA LEU A 39 -9.49 -0.34 -5.81
C LEU A 39 -9.90 0.45 -7.06
N THR A 40 -8.96 0.73 -7.97
CA THR A 40 -9.27 1.43 -9.22
C THR A 40 -10.21 0.64 -10.13
N SER A 41 -10.03 -0.69 -10.24
CA SER A 41 -10.92 -1.53 -11.06
C SER A 41 -12.33 -1.65 -10.49
N SER A 42 -12.49 -1.40 -9.19
CA SER A 42 -13.77 -1.36 -8.50
C SER A 42 -14.38 0.05 -8.43
N GLY A 43 -13.79 1.03 -9.12
CA GLY A 43 -14.29 2.42 -9.12
C GLY A 43 -14.06 3.16 -7.80
N ILE A 44 -13.19 2.67 -6.92
CA ILE A 44 -12.88 3.34 -5.65
C ILE A 44 -11.84 4.43 -5.89
N PRO A 45 -12.14 5.70 -5.55
CA PRO A 45 -11.18 6.79 -5.68
C PRO A 45 -9.88 6.49 -4.96
N THR A 46 -8.76 6.57 -5.69
CA THR A 46 -7.42 6.25 -5.21
C THR A 46 -6.43 7.27 -5.79
N PRO A 47 -5.38 7.71 -5.06
CA PRO A 47 -4.42 8.66 -5.59
C PRO A 47 -3.78 8.18 -6.89
N SER A 48 -3.64 9.08 -7.87
CA SER A 48 -3.06 8.76 -9.18
C SER A 48 -1.65 8.18 -9.05
N LEU A 49 -1.40 7.11 -9.80
CA LEU A 49 -0.09 6.48 -9.86
C LEU A 49 0.66 6.92 -11.12
N TYR A 50 1.72 7.72 -10.94
CA TYR A 50 2.51 8.26 -12.05
C TYR A 50 3.49 7.25 -12.66
N ALA A 51 4.13 6.43 -11.82
CA ALA A 51 5.15 5.49 -12.26
C ALA A 51 5.24 4.24 -11.38
N LYS A 52 5.77 3.15 -11.94
CA LYS A 52 6.14 1.92 -11.22
C LYS A 52 7.56 1.53 -11.62
N PHE A 53 8.45 1.45 -10.64
CA PHE A 53 9.83 1.03 -10.85
C PHE A 53 9.99 -0.43 -10.39
N ARG A 54 10.51 -1.29 -11.27
CA ARG A 54 10.81 -2.69 -10.96
C ARG A 54 12.30 -2.95 -10.76
N ASN A 55 13.13 -2.02 -11.19
CA ASN A 55 14.57 -2.05 -11.12
C ASN A 55 15.10 -0.60 -11.04
N GLN A 56 16.39 -0.46 -10.74
CA GLN A 56 17.02 0.83 -10.47
C GLN A 56 17.24 1.63 -11.75
N GLU A 57 17.49 0.97 -12.88
CA GLU A 57 17.78 1.62 -14.16
C GLU A 57 16.60 2.50 -14.59
N LYS A 58 15.37 2.03 -14.38
CA LYS A 58 14.15 2.78 -14.70
C LYS A 58 13.95 4.04 -13.85
N LEU A 59 14.59 4.14 -12.67
CA LEU A 59 14.58 5.38 -11.89
C LEU A 59 15.45 6.45 -12.54
N ASN A 60 16.59 6.04 -13.10
CA ASN A 60 17.54 6.96 -13.75
C ASN A 60 17.00 7.46 -15.10
N GLU A 61 16.24 6.62 -15.82
CA GLU A 61 15.61 6.98 -17.10
C GLU A 61 14.32 7.81 -16.95
N PHE A 62 13.77 7.93 -15.74
CA PHE A 62 12.49 8.59 -15.52
C PHE A 62 12.60 10.11 -15.62
N ASN A 63 11.73 10.74 -16.43
CA ASN A 63 11.68 12.19 -16.52
C ASN A 63 10.92 12.80 -15.33
N TRP A 64 11.67 13.17 -14.28
CA TRP A 64 11.13 13.76 -13.05
C TRP A 64 10.42 15.10 -13.25
N SER A 65 10.70 15.84 -14.32
CA SER A 65 10.02 17.13 -14.62
C SER A 65 8.54 16.98 -14.95
N THR A 66 8.07 15.76 -15.24
CA THR A 66 6.66 15.47 -15.53
C THR A 66 5.79 15.35 -14.29
N LEU A 67 6.40 15.29 -13.10
CA LEU A 67 5.67 15.12 -11.84
C LEU A 67 5.12 16.46 -11.32
N PRO A 68 4.01 16.44 -10.57
CA PRO A 68 3.51 17.62 -9.89
C PRO A 68 4.49 18.13 -8.83
N SER A 69 4.28 19.35 -8.35
CA SER A 69 5.08 19.98 -7.28
C SER A 69 5.15 19.16 -5.99
N SER A 70 4.15 18.30 -5.73
CA SER A 70 4.13 17.37 -4.61
C SER A 70 3.74 15.96 -5.04
N PHE A 71 4.60 14.99 -4.74
CA PHE A 71 4.34 13.56 -4.95
C PHE A 71 5.01 12.73 -3.84
N ALA A 72 4.69 11.44 -3.78
CA ALA A 72 5.30 10.51 -2.84
C ALA A 72 5.85 9.29 -3.55
N VAL A 73 7.10 8.91 -3.22
CA VAL A 73 7.72 7.65 -3.64
C VAL A 73 7.69 6.68 -2.46
N LYS A 74 7.20 5.46 -2.68
CA LYS A 74 7.06 4.45 -1.62
C LYS A 74 7.36 3.05 -2.15
N PRO A 75 7.98 2.16 -1.35
CA PRO A 75 8.10 0.76 -1.71
C PRO A 75 6.71 0.10 -1.79
N SER A 76 6.52 -0.76 -2.79
CA SER A 76 5.22 -1.42 -3.03
C SER A 76 4.83 -2.41 -1.94
N ARG A 77 5.82 -3.06 -1.30
CA ARG A 77 5.66 -3.94 -0.15
C ARG A 77 6.34 -3.33 1.07
N GLY A 78 5.98 -3.78 2.28
CA GLY A 78 6.77 -3.49 3.48
C GLY A 78 8.14 -4.17 3.43
N LEU A 79 9.02 -3.83 4.38
CA LEU A 79 10.13 -4.70 4.78
C LEU A 79 9.58 -5.96 5.46
#